data_AF-A0A964AJA3-F1
#
_entry.id   AF-A0A964AJA3-F1
#
_cell.length_a   1.000
_cell.length_b   1.000
_cell.length_c   1.000
_cell.angle_alpha   90.00
_cell.angle_beta   90.00
_cell.angle_gamma   90.00
#
_symmetry.space_group_name_H-M   'P 1'
#
loop_
_entity.id
_entity.type
_entity.pdbx_description
1 polymer ?
#
loop_
_entity_poly.entity_id
_entity_poly.type
_entity_poly.pdbx_seq_one_letter_code
_entity_poly.pdbx_strand_id
1 'polypeptide(L)'
;MTRTRLSALLLGLTTCLAMGAGCGDKDNDTAADDTSGGDDTATAEVCDDGADNDGDGATDCDDSDCVADPACVETDCADGADNDGDGATDCDDSDCATAAECQTEDECADGVDNDQDGVSDCLDEDCDADAACTCVSDAITNSGQSVLSGTTEGGSDLFPSSEECGSSEDGSGNDYVFAWAAPDEGCWNINTDGSDFDTILRIVSSCDGEELDCNDDSEFGLQSSITVPGVPGHTYLISVDGYGADDVGSFVVNIGPGPLGGATDLGDATGASVASGDNSGATAAVDSDCGSSPGASVIFAWTAPSTGDYTFDTYGSDFDTILGLWGGDRCQEEELTCDDDGDDEVNNESEFTATVEAGTPYFIVLSGYSAATGNYILNINEAAQE
;
A
#
# COMPACT_ATOMS: atom_id res chain seq x y z
N MET A 1 -65.77 -4.15 2.99
CA MET A 1 -66.39 -3.03 2.25
C MET A 1 -65.64 -2.92 0.92
N THR A 2 -66.16 -3.53 -0.14
CA THR A 2 -66.78 -2.84 -1.31
C THR A 2 -65.77 -1.99 -2.08
N ARG A 3 -65.19 -2.53 -3.18
CA ARG A 3 -65.64 -2.40 -4.60
C ARG A 3 -65.52 -0.94 -5.08
N THR A 4 -64.92 -0.64 -6.24
CA THR A 4 -65.54 -0.89 -7.56
C THR A 4 -64.56 -0.63 -8.71
N ARG A 5 -64.65 -1.48 -9.75
CA ARG A 5 -63.98 -1.45 -11.07
C ARG A 5 -64.66 -0.48 -12.05
N LEU A 6 -63.96 -0.07 -13.11
CA LEU A 6 -64.46 0.16 -14.50
C LEU A 6 -63.17 0.24 -15.38
N SER A 7 -62.79 -0.65 -16.31
CA SER A 7 -63.40 -1.18 -17.56
C SER A 7 -63.99 -0.08 -18.45
N ALA A 8 -63.76 0.02 -19.76
CA ALA A 8 -62.94 -0.67 -20.77
C ALA A 8 -63.17 0.06 -22.14
N LEU A 9 -62.44 -0.35 -23.20
CA LEU A 9 -62.78 -0.23 -24.64
C LEU A 9 -62.60 1.18 -25.28
N LEU A 10 -62.13 1.40 -26.52
CA LEU A 10 -62.23 0.64 -27.77
C LEU A 10 -61.29 1.24 -28.86
N LEU A 11 -60.70 0.36 -29.70
CA LEU A 11 -60.25 0.44 -31.11
C LEU A 11 -59.84 1.77 -31.80
N GLY A 12 -58.78 1.68 -32.62
CA GLY A 12 -58.57 2.55 -33.78
C GLY A 12 -57.38 2.14 -34.67
N LEU A 13 -57.57 1.14 -35.53
CA LEU A 13 -56.70 0.81 -36.66
C LEU A 13 -56.95 1.83 -37.79
N THR A 14 -55.96 2.52 -38.35
CA THR A 14 -56.07 3.04 -39.74
C THR A 14 -54.71 3.22 -40.41
N THR A 15 -54.63 2.59 -41.57
CA THR A 15 -53.59 2.54 -42.59
C THR A 15 -53.26 3.86 -43.27
N CYS A 16 -52.01 3.94 -43.72
CA CYS A 16 -51.43 4.83 -44.72
C CYS A 16 -52.29 4.98 -46.00
N LEU A 17 -52.51 6.21 -46.47
CA LEU A 17 -52.70 6.51 -47.90
C LEU A 17 -52.39 7.97 -48.23
N ALA A 18 -51.68 8.12 -49.35
CA ALA A 18 -51.04 9.29 -49.92
C ALA A 18 -51.98 10.33 -50.57
N MET A 19 -51.44 11.55 -50.72
CA MET A 19 -51.73 12.57 -51.75
C MET A 19 -50.41 13.35 -51.94
N GLY A 20 -49.73 13.51 -53.08
CA GLY A 20 -50.04 13.29 -54.49
C GLY A 20 -49.83 14.58 -55.29
N ALA A 21 -48.69 14.75 -55.97
CA ALA A 21 -48.46 15.48 -57.24
C ALA A 21 -46.95 15.57 -57.52
N GLY A 22 -46.38 15.19 -58.68
CA GLY A 22 -46.93 14.69 -59.92
C GLY A 22 -45.81 14.35 -60.94
N CYS A 23 -46.22 13.65 -62.01
CA CYS A 23 -45.58 13.44 -63.34
C CYS A 23 -44.10 12.99 -63.38
N GLY A 24 -43.65 11.94 -64.07
CA GLY A 24 -44.15 11.24 -65.27
C GLY A 24 -43.12 11.37 -66.42
N ASP A 25 -42.72 10.23 -66.99
CA ASP A 25 -41.80 9.95 -68.14
C ASP A 25 -40.28 9.93 -67.84
N LYS A 26 -39.65 8.75 -67.79
CA LYS A 26 -39.17 7.85 -68.88
C LYS A 26 -37.85 8.35 -69.49
N ASP A 27 -36.77 7.61 -69.25
CA ASP A 27 -36.12 6.78 -70.28
C ASP A 27 -35.04 5.88 -69.66
N ASN A 28 -35.09 4.61 -70.05
CA ASN A 28 -34.02 3.63 -69.94
C ASN A 28 -33.29 3.67 -71.28
N ASP A 29 -32.02 4.08 -71.30
CA ASP A 29 -31.03 3.58 -72.25
C ASP A 29 -29.59 3.98 -71.85
N THR A 30 -28.74 2.95 -71.84
CA THR A 30 -27.31 2.94 -72.19
C THR A 30 -26.28 3.63 -71.30
N ALA A 31 -25.42 2.78 -70.73
CA ALA A 31 -24.05 3.09 -70.36
C ALA A 31 -23.27 3.68 -71.54
N ALA A 32 -22.59 4.81 -71.32
CA ALA A 32 -21.14 4.97 -71.48
C ALA A 32 -20.72 6.46 -71.39
N ASP A 33 -19.55 6.66 -70.80
CA ASP A 33 -18.57 7.70 -71.11
C ASP A 33 -18.65 9.04 -70.35
N ASP A 34 -18.06 8.98 -69.15
CA ASP A 34 -16.91 9.79 -68.71
C ASP A 34 -17.07 11.31 -68.48
N THR A 35 -16.88 11.64 -67.20
CA THR A 35 -16.41 12.92 -66.63
C THR A 35 -17.27 14.19 -66.78
N SER A 36 -17.94 14.56 -65.68
CA SER A 36 -17.82 15.92 -65.12
C SER A 36 -18.40 16.03 -63.69
N GLY A 37 -17.50 16.07 -62.70
CA GLY A 37 -17.52 16.82 -61.44
C GLY A 37 -18.83 17.13 -60.68
N GLY A 38 -18.94 16.56 -59.47
CA GLY A 38 -18.81 17.31 -58.21
C GLY A 38 -17.67 16.61 -57.45
N ASP A 39 -16.61 17.25 -56.96
CA ASP A 39 -16.61 18.34 -55.97
C ASP A 39 -17.48 18.00 -54.75
N ASP A 40 -17.21 16.84 -54.14
CA ASP A 40 -17.25 16.76 -52.68
C ASP A 40 -15.81 16.84 -52.20
N THR A 41 -15.40 18.05 -51.87
CA THR A 41 -14.54 18.21 -50.72
C THR A 41 -15.30 17.60 -49.55
N ALA A 42 -15.09 16.31 -49.25
CA ALA A 42 -15.44 15.78 -47.94
C ALA A 42 -14.65 16.64 -46.96
N THR A 43 -15.33 17.63 -46.40
CA THR A 43 -14.88 18.35 -45.24
C THR A 43 -14.73 17.27 -44.18
N ALA A 44 -13.54 17.16 -43.58
CA ALA A 44 -13.37 16.25 -42.45
C ALA A 44 -14.44 16.57 -41.40
N GLU A 45 -15.04 15.53 -40.85
CA GLU A 45 -16.07 15.69 -39.84
C GLU A 45 -15.52 16.46 -38.63
N VAL A 46 -16.33 17.38 -38.09
CA VAL A 46 -16.05 18.05 -36.82
C VAL A 46 -16.89 17.32 -35.77
N CYS A 47 -16.22 16.54 -34.96
CA CYS A 47 -16.84 15.50 -34.16
C CYS A 47 -17.58 15.97 -32.89
N ASP A 48 -17.85 17.28 -32.75
CA ASP A 48 -18.41 17.90 -31.54
C ASP A 48 -19.43 19.02 -31.80
N ASP A 49 -19.92 19.18 -33.04
CA ASP A 49 -20.67 20.36 -33.47
C ASP A 49 -22.17 20.14 -33.74
N GLY A 50 -22.65 18.90 -33.62
CA GLY A 50 -24.07 18.55 -33.78
C GLY A 50 -24.51 18.47 -35.23
N ALA A 51 -23.59 18.47 -36.20
CA ALA A 51 -23.89 18.45 -37.62
C ALA A 51 -23.19 17.30 -38.35
N ASP A 52 -23.65 17.05 -39.57
CA ASP A 52 -23.09 16.11 -40.55
C ASP A 52 -22.28 16.99 -41.53
N ASN A 53 -20.99 17.17 -41.26
CA ASN A 53 -20.14 18.10 -42.00
C ASN A 53 -19.61 17.51 -43.31
N ASP A 54 -19.52 16.19 -43.43
CA ASP A 54 -19.05 15.48 -44.62
C ASP A 54 -20.20 14.99 -45.53
N GLY A 55 -21.43 14.96 -45.00
CA GLY A 55 -22.67 14.70 -45.72
C GLY A 55 -23.01 13.21 -45.87
N ASP A 56 -22.38 12.31 -45.12
CA ASP A 56 -22.59 10.87 -45.24
C ASP A 56 -23.82 10.35 -44.48
N GLY A 57 -24.37 11.18 -43.58
CA GLY A 57 -25.59 10.95 -42.82
C GLY A 57 -25.40 10.48 -41.38
N ALA A 58 -24.16 10.35 -40.91
CA ALA A 58 -23.83 10.30 -39.49
C ALA A 58 -23.50 11.71 -38.95
N THR A 59 -23.46 11.88 -37.63
CA THR A 59 -23.17 13.16 -36.97
C THR A 59 -22.30 12.93 -35.75
N ASP A 60 -21.28 13.75 -35.55
CA ASP A 60 -20.38 13.69 -34.39
C ASP A 60 -19.84 12.26 -34.13
N CYS A 61 -19.93 11.74 -32.90
CA CYS A 61 -19.37 10.43 -32.52
C CYS A 61 -20.14 9.23 -33.06
N ASP A 62 -21.35 9.43 -33.60
CA ASP A 62 -22.03 8.41 -34.40
C ASP A 62 -21.35 8.23 -35.79
N ASP A 63 -20.42 9.11 -36.17
CA ASP A 63 -19.66 9.09 -37.43
C ASP A 63 -18.40 8.23 -37.34
N SER A 64 -18.21 7.36 -38.35
CA SER A 64 -17.05 6.46 -38.40
C SER A 64 -15.71 7.16 -38.66
N ASP A 65 -15.73 8.39 -39.17
CA ASP A 65 -14.54 9.21 -39.35
C ASP A 65 -14.12 9.91 -38.04
N CYS A 66 -14.95 9.85 -36.99
CA CYS A 66 -14.72 10.43 -35.66
C CYS A 66 -14.21 9.45 -34.59
N VAL A 67 -14.06 8.16 -34.91
CA VAL A 67 -13.66 7.06 -33.99
C VAL A 67 -12.34 7.27 -33.24
N ALA A 68 -11.51 8.22 -33.64
CA ALA A 68 -10.26 8.56 -32.94
C ALA A 68 -10.16 10.06 -32.60
N ASP A 69 -11.24 10.81 -32.76
CA ASP A 69 -11.28 12.21 -32.40
C ASP A 69 -11.36 12.34 -30.87
N PRO A 70 -10.55 13.18 -30.22
CA PRO A 70 -10.58 13.37 -28.78
C PRO A 70 -11.93 13.84 -28.21
N ALA A 71 -12.83 14.36 -29.05
CA ALA A 71 -14.21 14.68 -28.64
C ALA A 71 -15.12 13.45 -28.57
N CYS A 72 -14.68 12.32 -29.14
CA CYS A 72 -15.40 11.05 -29.21
C CYS A 72 -14.71 9.94 -28.41
N VAL A 73 -14.03 10.33 -27.34
CA VAL A 73 -13.38 9.41 -26.42
C VAL A 73 -13.80 9.85 -25.03
N GLU A 74 -14.47 8.97 -24.30
CA GLU A 74 -14.69 9.16 -22.88
C GLU A 74 -13.34 9.23 -22.16
N THR A 75 -13.12 10.32 -21.41
CA THR A 75 -11.83 10.61 -20.76
C THR A 75 -11.94 10.79 -19.25
N ASP A 76 -13.16 10.85 -18.71
CA ASP A 76 -13.44 10.93 -17.27
C ASP A 76 -14.43 9.81 -16.92
N CYS A 77 -13.91 8.61 -16.69
CA CYS A 77 -14.69 7.37 -16.62
C CYS A 77 -15.42 7.15 -15.28
N ALA A 78 -15.56 8.19 -14.45
CA ALA A 78 -16.20 8.11 -13.13
C ALA A 78 -16.99 9.37 -12.74
N ASP A 79 -17.26 10.30 -13.67
CA ASP A 79 -17.91 11.58 -13.36
C ASP A 79 -19.44 11.57 -13.52
N GLY A 80 -20.00 10.46 -14.01
CA GLY A 80 -21.44 10.30 -14.21
C GLY A 80 -21.95 11.00 -15.47
N ALA A 81 -21.06 11.46 -16.35
CA ALA A 81 -21.38 12.10 -17.62
C ALA A 81 -21.01 11.23 -18.81
N ASP A 82 -21.56 11.63 -19.95
CA ASP A 82 -21.35 11.07 -21.28
C ASP A 82 -20.57 12.17 -22.01
N ASN A 83 -19.24 12.15 -21.87
CA ASN A 83 -18.36 13.24 -22.28
C ASN A 83 -18.05 13.22 -23.77
N ASP A 84 -18.29 12.10 -24.43
CA ASP A 84 -18.26 11.96 -25.88
C ASP A 84 -19.65 11.95 -26.55
N GLY A 85 -20.72 11.78 -25.79
CA GLY A 85 -22.09 11.92 -26.29
C GLY A 85 -22.61 10.70 -27.05
N ASP A 86 -21.97 9.54 -26.91
CA ASP A 86 -22.35 8.29 -27.59
C ASP A 86 -23.54 7.57 -26.88
N GLY A 87 -23.86 8.01 -25.67
CA GLY A 87 -24.98 7.56 -24.86
C GLY A 87 -24.65 6.47 -23.85
N ALA A 88 -23.42 5.98 -23.78
CA ALA A 88 -22.85 5.31 -22.63
C ALA A 88 -22.22 6.34 -21.66
N THR A 89 -21.91 5.91 -20.44
CA THR A 89 -21.37 6.78 -19.38
C THR A 89 -20.42 5.96 -18.54
N ASP A 90 -19.28 6.53 -18.13
CA ASP A 90 -18.34 5.91 -17.19
C ASP A 90 -17.95 4.48 -17.62
N CYS A 91 -17.90 3.53 -16.68
CA CYS A 91 -17.54 2.13 -16.93
C CYS A 91 -18.54 1.32 -17.77
N ASP A 92 -19.75 1.86 -18.02
CA ASP A 92 -20.66 1.28 -19.01
C ASP A 92 -20.22 1.61 -20.46
N ASP A 93 -19.25 2.53 -20.62
CA ASP A 93 -18.64 2.95 -21.88
C ASP A 93 -17.50 2.03 -22.33
N SER A 94 -17.43 1.75 -23.63
CA SER A 94 -16.38 0.93 -24.21
C SER A 94 -15.02 1.61 -24.31
N ASP A 95 -15.00 2.95 -24.35
CA ASP A 95 -13.77 3.74 -24.33
C ASP A 95 -13.15 3.80 -22.93
N CYS A 96 -13.94 3.55 -21.89
CA CYS A 96 -13.51 3.35 -20.51
C CYS A 96 -13.05 1.92 -20.18
N ALA A 97 -13.11 0.98 -21.13
CA ALA A 97 -12.83 -0.44 -20.86
C ALA A 97 -11.39 -0.74 -20.38
N THR A 98 -10.47 0.22 -20.45
CA THR A 98 -9.11 0.12 -19.88
C THR A 98 -8.78 1.22 -18.88
N ALA A 99 -9.76 2.05 -18.52
CA ALA A 99 -9.61 3.00 -17.41
C ALA A 99 -9.44 2.21 -16.12
N ALA A 100 -8.60 2.71 -15.22
CA ALA A 100 -8.23 2.01 -13.98
C ALA A 100 -9.47 1.84 -13.10
N GLU A 101 -10.23 2.91 -12.93
CA GLU A 101 -11.52 2.99 -12.23
C GLU A 101 -12.65 2.11 -12.80
N CYS A 102 -12.42 1.46 -13.95
CA CYS A 102 -13.37 0.55 -14.60
C CYS A 102 -12.81 -0.85 -14.82
N GLN A 103 -11.56 -1.07 -14.42
CA GLN A 103 -11.09 -2.42 -14.17
C GLN A 103 -11.75 -2.92 -12.88
N THR A 104 -11.75 -4.24 -12.69
CA THR A 104 -12.22 -4.83 -11.44
C THR A 104 -11.06 -5.54 -10.79
N GLU A 105 -10.90 -5.36 -9.49
CA GLU A 105 -9.93 -6.12 -8.70
C GLU A 105 -10.35 -7.60 -8.63
N ASP A 106 -9.66 -8.45 -9.39
CA ASP A 106 -9.93 -9.89 -9.48
C ASP A 106 -9.05 -10.72 -8.53
N GLU A 107 -7.96 -10.14 -8.01
CA GLU A 107 -6.96 -10.79 -7.14
C GLU A 107 -6.94 -10.13 -5.74
N CYS A 108 -8.09 -10.17 -5.05
CA CYS A 108 -8.37 -9.52 -3.76
C CYS A 108 -7.52 -9.87 -2.52
N ALA A 109 -6.36 -10.51 -2.67
CA ALA A 109 -5.51 -10.89 -1.53
C ALA A 109 -4.02 -11.07 -1.88
N ASP A 110 -3.55 -10.51 -2.99
CA ASP A 110 -2.16 -10.66 -3.43
C ASP A 110 -1.27 -9.47 -3.04
N GLY A 111 -1.84 -8.44 -2.42
CA GLY A 111 -1.13 -7.23 -2.02
C GLY A 111 -1.01 -6.20 -3.14
N VAL A 112 -1.54 -6.46 -4.33
CA VAL A 112 -1.34 -5.62 -5.50
C VAL A 112 -2.66 -4.93 -5.84
N ASP A 113 -2.50 -3.74 -6.39
CA ASP A 113 -3.56 -2.96 -7.02
C ASP A 113 -3.58 -3.36 -8.51
N ASN A 114 -4.36 -4.39 -8.85
CA ASN A 114 -4.37 -5.03 -10.18
C ASN A 114 -5.21 -4.23 -11.17
N ASP A 115 -6.14 -3.43 -10.66
CA ASP A 115 -7.02 -2.54 -11.39
C ASP A 115 -6.45 -1.11 -11.54
N GLN A 116 -5.47 -0.76 -10.69
CA GLN A 116 -4.68 0.48 -10.62
C GLN A 116 -5.44 1.74 -10.21
N ASP A 117 -6.53 1.61 -9.47
CA ASP A 117 -7.34 2.73 -9.00
C ASP A 117 -6.76 3.42 -7.73
N GLY A 118 -5.75 2.80 -7.11
CA GLY A 118 -5.04 3.27 -5.92
C GLY A 118 -5.51 2.67 -4.60
N VAL A 119 -6.50 1.76 -4.60
CA VAL A 119 -6.80 0.84 -3.51
C VAL A 119 -6.46 -0.60 -3.93
N SER A 120 -6.32 -1.51 -2.97
CA SER A 120 -5.98 -2.90 -3.29
C SER A 120 -6.60 -3.86 -2.30
N ASP A 121 -6.79 -5.10 -2.74
CA ASP A 121 -7.30 -6.21 -1.94
C ASP A 121 -8.56 -5.81 -1.15
N CYS A 122 -8.59 -6.09 0.14
CA CYS A 122 -9.72 -5.82 1.01
C CYS A 122 -9.93 -4.34 1.38
N LEU A 123 -9.11 -3.43 0.86
CA LEU A 123 -9.43 -1.99 0.87
C LEU A 123 -10.23 -1.57 -0.36
N ASP A 124 -10.27 -2.42 -1.38
CA ASP A 124 -11.00 -2.20 -2.62
C ASP A 124 -12.49 -2.53 -2.47
N GLU A 125 -13.35 -1.66 -3.00
CA GLU A 125 -14.80 -1.88 -2.98
C GLU A 125 -15.25 -3.02 -3.90
N ASP A 126 -14.48 -3.36 -4.92
CA ASP A 126 -14.73 -4.51 -5.78
C ASP A 126 -14.51 -5.85 -5.06
N CYS A 127 -13.71 -5.84 -3.99
CA CYS A 127 -13.39 -7.01 -3.17
C CYS A 127 -14.33 -7.24 -1.97
N ASP A 128 -15.29 -6.34 -1.71
CA ASP A 128 -16.22 -6.39 -0.56
C ASP A 128 -16.96 -7.74 -0.41
N ALA A 129 -17.25 -8.39 -1.54
CA ALA A 129 -17.97 -9.65 -1.59
C ALA A 129 -17.06 -10.88 -1.73
N ASP A 130 -15.74 -10.69 -1.92
CA ASP A 130 -14.81 -11.79 -2.07
C ASP A 130 -14.60 -12.51 -0.73
N ALA A 131 -14.55 -13.84 -0.79
CA ALA A 131 -14.35 -14.68 0.38
C ALA A 131 -13.05 -14.32 1.13
N ALA A 132 -12.02 -13.91 0.41
CA ALA A 132 -10.74 -13.47 0.93
C ALA A 132 -10.82 -12.24 1.85
N CYS A 133 -11.88 -11.44 1.75
CA CYS A 133 -12.05 -10.19 2.48
C CYS A 133 -13.23 -10.18 3.48
N THR A 134 -14.03 -11.24 3.53
CA THR A 134 -15.26 -11.27 4.36
C THR A 134 -15.07 -11.13 5.88
N CYS A 135 -13.84 -11.26 6.39
CA CYS A 135 -13.50 -11.12 7.81
C CYS A 135 -12.95 -9.74 8.20
N VAL A 136 -12.67 -8.87 7.23
CA VAL A 136 -12.08 -7.55 7.49
C VAL A 136 -13.10 -6.68 8.21
N SER A 137 -12.72 -6.18 9.38
CA SER A 137 -13.57 -5.32 10.21
C SER A 137 -13.35 -3.84 9.93
N ASP A 138 -12.12 -3.44 9.63
CA ASP A 138 -11.74 -2.08 9.25
C ASP A 138 -10.69 -2.08 8.13
N ALA A 139 -10.75 -1.02 7.33
CA ALA A 139 -9.89 -0.73 6.20
C ALA A 139 -9.25 0.65 6.43
N ILE A 140 -7.94 0.72 6.65
CA ILE A 140 -7.26 1.96 7.08
C ILE A 140 -5.98 2.27 6.28
N THR A 141 -5.63 3.55 6.20
CA THR A 141 -4.39 4.04 5.55
C THR A 141 -3.55 4.93 6.46
N ASN A 142 -4.08 5.30 7.63
CA ASN A 142 -3.43 6.22 8.55
C ASN A 142 -2.32 5.55 9.35
N SER A 143 -1.29 6.34 9.67
CA SER A 143 -0.21 5.97 10.59
C SER A 143 -0.15 6.93 11.79
N GLY A 144 0.47 6.48 12.87
CA GLY A 144 0.61 7.17 14.13
C GLY A 144 0.39 6.26 15.35
N GLN A 145 0.21 6.89 16.49
CA GLN A 145 -0.14 6.22 17.74
C GLN A 145 -1.66 6.06 17.84
N SER A 146 -2.11 4.89 18.30
CA SER A 146 -3.51 4.54 18.49
C SER A 146 -4.36 4.78 17.23
N VAL A 147 -3.86 4.32 16.08
CA VAL A 147 -4.52 4.48 14.77
C VAL A 147 -5.80 3.66 14.67
N LEU A 148 -5.84 2.54 15.39
CA LEU A 148 -7.00 1.67 15.52
C LEU A 148 -7.10 1.19 16.97
N SER A 149 -8.33 1.01 17.46
CA SER A 149 -8.60 0.44 18.78
C SER A 149 -9.94 -0.26 18.78
N GLY A 150 -10.04 -1.38 19.49
CA GLY A 150 -11.25 -2.19 19.52
C GLY A 150 -11.21 -3.21 20.66
N THR A 151 -11.92 -4.31 20.47
CA THR A 151 -11.86 -5.45 21.40
C THR A 151 -11.98 -6.77 20.66
N THR A 152 -11.25 -7.78 21.15
CA THR A 152 -11.37 -9.18 20.73
C THR A 152 -12.47 -9.92 21.51
N GLU A 153 -13.13 -9.28 22.48
CA GLU A 153 -14.20 -9.94 23.25
C GLU A 153 -15.41 -10.28 22.38
N GLY A 154 -15.73 -11.58 22.30
CA GLY A 154 -16.93 -12.08 21.61
C GLY A 154 -16.81 -12.13 20.08
N GLY A 155 -15.59 -11.97 19.55
CA GLY A 155 -15.27 -12.20 18.13
C GLY A 155 -15.26 -13.69 17.75
N SER A 156 -14.76 -13.96 16.55
CA SER A 156 -14.49 -15.32 16.07
C SER A 156 -13.00 -15.58 16.04
N ASP A 157 -12.60 -16.77 16.47
CA ASP A 157 -11.29 -17.36 16.23
C ASP A 157 -11.23 -17.90 14.78
N LEU A 158 -10.69 -17.09 13.89
CA LEU A 158 -10.48 -17.34 12.46
C LEU A 158 -9.09 -17.94 12.20
N PHE A 159 -8.08 -17.48 12.93
CA PHE A 159 -6.68 -17.84 12.75
C PHE A 159 -6.13 -18.52 14.01
N PRO A 160 -6.31 -19.84 14.13
CA PRO A 160 -5.91 -20.53 15.34
C PRO A 160 -4.40 -20.54 15.54
N SER A 161 -3.97 -20.46 16.80
CA SER A 161 -2.56 -20.33 17.19
C SER A 161 -1.65 -21.33 16.46
N SER A 162 -0.62 -20.82 15.79
CA SER A 162 0.41 -21.64 15.13
C SER A 162 1.43 -22.14 16.15
N GLU A 163 2.27 -23.11 15.77
CA GLU A 163 3.42 -23.51 16.61
C GLU A 163 4.52 -22.41 16.63
N GLU A 164 4.43 -21.43 15.74
CA GLU A 164 5.38 -20.33 15.57
C GLU A 164 5.01 -19.13 16.44
N CYS A 165 3.73 -18.72 16.44
CA CYS A 165 3.21 -17.71 17.37
C CYS A 165 1.94 -18.20 18.07
N GLY A 166 2.09 -18.43 19.38
CA GLY A 166 1.01 -18.80 20.30
C GLY A 166 1.16 -20.16 20.98
N SER A 167 0.17 -20.47 21.82
CA SER A 167 0.12 -21.67 22.64
C SER A 167 -0.85 -22.70 22.05
N SER A 168 -0.30 -23.73 21.38
CA SER A 168 -1.10 -24.86 20.87
C SER A 168 -1.81 -25.68 21.96
N GLU A 169 -1.51 -25.45 23.25
CA GLU A 169 -2.09 -26.19 24.37
C GLU A 169 -3.39 -25.57 24.91
N ASP A 170 -3.57 -24.25 24.77
CA ASP A 170 -4.70 -23.51 25.36
C ASP A 170 -5.72 -23.02 24.32
N GLY A 171 -5.39 -23.08 23.02
CA GLY A 171 -6.19 -22.49 21.93
C GLY A 171 -5.89 -20.99 21.77
N SER A 172 -6.35 -20.39 20.67
CA SER A 172 -6.24 -18.96 20.36
C SER A 172 -7.42 -18.17 20.91
N GLY A 173 -7.20 -16.86 21.11
CA GLY A 173 -8.24 -15.89 21.37
C GLY A 173 -9.18 -15.70 20.18
N ASN A 174 -10.01 -14.65 20.21
CA ASN A 174 -10.74 -14.27 19.00
C ASN A 174 -9.93 -13.24 18.22
N ASP A 175 -10.02 -13.32 16.90
CA ASP A 175 -9.35 -12.39 16.01
C ASP A 175 -10.12 -11.09 15.84
N TYR A 176 -9.36 -10.01 15.70
CA TYR A 176 -9.79 -8.78 15.05
C TYR A 176 -8.95 -8.56 13.81
N VAL A 177 -9.57 -8.63 12.64
CA VAL A 177 -8.86 -8.50 11.36
C VAL A 177 -9.10 -7.13 10.76
N PHE A 178 -8.04 -6.45 10.36
CA PHE A 178 -8.11 -5.18 9.64
C PHE A 178 -7.15 -5.18 8.45
N ALA A 179 -7.50 -4.44 7.42
CA ALA A 179 -6.65 -4.18 6.27
C ALA A 179 -5.95 -2.83 6.45
N TRP A 180 -4.65 -2.77 6.12
CA TRP A 180 -3.86 -1.55 6.15
C TRP A 180 -3.04 -1.37 4.89
N ALA A 181 -3.22 -0.26 4.19
CA ALA A 181 -2.37 0.11 3.06
C ALA A 181 -1.24 1.02 3.51
N ALA A 182 -0.03 0.68 3.06
CA ALA A 182 1.14 1.50 3.32
C ALA A 182 1.03 2.84 2.56
N PRO A 183 1.09 3.99 3.25
CA PRO A 183 0.91 5.29 2.60
C PRO A 183 2.15 5.71 1.79
N ASP A 184 3.33 5.21 2.18
CA ASP A 184 4.61 5.57 1.57
C ASP A 184 5.55 4.36 1.53
N GLU A 185 6.52 4.41 0.62
CA GLU A 185 7.64 3.48 0.59
C GLU A 185 8.45 3.54 1.89
N GLY A 186 8.86 2.40 2.42
CA GLY A 186 9.71 2.36 3.61
C GLY A 186 9.60 1.06 4.36
N CYS A 187 9.79 1.11 5.66
CA CYS A 187 9.47 0.00 6.55
C CYS A 187 8.59 0.55 7.66
N TRP A 188 7.63 -0.26 8.06
CA TRP A 188 6.57 0.13 8.97
C TRP A 188 6.51 -0.88 10.10
N ASN A 189 6.55 -0.36 11.32
CA ASN A 189 6.29 -1.15 12.51
C ASN A 189 4.81 -1.05 12.85
N ILE A 190 4.18 -2.21 12.99
CA ILE A 190 2.82 -2.37 13.48
C ILE A 190 2.94 -3.05 14.83
N ASN A 191 2.48 -2.39 15.89
CA ASN A 191 2.53 -2.95 17.24
C ASN A 191 1.23 -2.72 18.00
N THR A 192 1.05 -3.49 19.07
CA THR A 192 -0.13 -3.42 19.94
C THR A 192 0.13 -2.72 21.27
N ASP A 193 1.20 -1.91 21.37
CA ASP A 193 1.58 -1.22 22.60
C ASP A 193 0.41 -0.42 23.19
N GLY A 194 0.12 -0.69 24.47
CA GLY A 194 -1.00 -0.10 25.20
C GLY A 194 -2.26 -0.95 25.24
N SER A 195 -2.28 -2.12 24.59
CA SER A 195 -3.31 -3.15 24.77
C SER A 195 -3.29 -3.73 26.19
N ASP A 196 -4.44 -4.25 26.67
CA ASP A 196 -4.60 -4.69 28.07
C ASP A 196 -4.48 -6.20 28.29
N PHE A 197 -4.11 -6.95 27.26
CA PHE A 197 -3.95 -8.40 27.27
C PHE A 197 -2.69 -8.82 26.47
N ASP A 198 -2.35 -10.10 26.58
CA ASP A 198 -1.25 -10.73 25.87
C ASP A 198 -1.65 -10.95 24.41
N THR A 199 -1.11 -10.14 23.50
CA THR A 199 -1.55 -10.11 22.10
C THR A 199 -0.74 -11.06 21.22
N ILE A 200 -1.30 -11.42 20.08
CA ILE A 200 -0.54 -11.90 18.92
C ILE A 200 -0.90 -11.01 17.74
N LEU A 201 0.12 -10.50 17.03
CA LEU A 201 -0.06 -9.92 15.70
C LEU A 201 0.25 -10.97 14.64
N ARG A 202 -0.53 -10.96 13.56
CA ARG A 202 -0.30 -11.80 12.37
C ARG A 202 -0.49 -11.00 11.10
N ILE A 203 0.37 -11.26 10.12
CA ILE A 203 0.11 -10.95 8.72
C ILE A 203 -0.49 -12.20 8.08
N VAL A 204 -1.63 -12.06 7.44
CA VAL A 204 -2.34 -13.18 6.80
C VAL A 204 -2.53 -12.89 5.32
N SER A 205 -2.52 -13.93 4.50
CA SER A 205 -2.70 -13.79 3.05
C SER A 205 -4.14 -13.49 2.66
N SER A 206 -5.13 -13.91 3.45
CA SER A 206 -6.56 -13.66 3.24
C SER A 206 -7.34 -14.15 4.45
N CYS A 207 -8.65 -13.88 4.51
CA CYS A 207 -9.54 -14.34 5.56
C CYS A 207 -9.65 -15.86 5.72
N ASP A 208 -9.32 -16.65 4.68
CA ASP A 208 -9.22 -18.11 4.74
C ASP A 208 -7.82 -18.62 4.34
N GLY A 209 -6.85 -17.71 4.33
CA GLY A 209 -5.47 -17.94 3.91
C GLY A 209 -4.57 -18.47 5.03
N GLU A 210 -3.28 -18.47 4.72
CA GLU A 210 -2.21 -18.81 5.66
C GLU A 210 -1.62 -17.57 6.35
N GLU A 211 -1.08 -17.80 7.55
CA GLU A 211 -0.20 -16.89 8.29
C GLU A 211 1.11 -16.73 7.49
N LEU A 212 1.45 -15.48 7.17
CA LEU A 212 2.65 -15.11 6.44
C LEU A 212 3.79 -14.69 7.37
N ASP A 213 3.43 -14.02 8.46
CA ASP A 213 4.34 -13.56 9.51
C ASP A 213 3.56 -13.37 10.81
N CYS A 214 4.23 -13.46 11.95
CA CYS A 214 3.58 -13.35 13.25
C CYS A 214 4.55 -12.91 14.36
N ASN A 215 4.00 -12.35 15.44
CA ASN A 215 4.73 -12.10 16.68
C ASN A 215 3.76 -12.19 17.87
N ASP A 216 4.14 -12.86 18.95
CA ASP A 216 3.39 -12.90 20.22
C ASP A 216 3.90 -11.82 21.19
N ASP A 217 5.15 -11.90 21.61
CA ASP A 217 5.75 -10.92 22.51
C ASP A 217 6.69 -9.99 21.75
N SER A 218 6.50 -8.69 21.92
CA SER A 218 7.52 -7.70 21.61
C SER A 218 8.56 -7.65 22.71
N GLU A 219 9.69 -7.01 22.41
CA GLU A 219 10.79 -6.85 23.35
C GLU A 219 10.39 -6.11 24.65
N PHE A 220 9.31 -5.32 24.64
CA PHE A 220 8.93 -4.45 25.77
C PHE A 220 7.74 -4.96 26.60
N GLY A 221 7.18 -6.11 26.26
CA GLY A 221 6.11 -6.73 27.03
C GLY A 221 5.30 -7.74 26.25
N LEU A 222 4.13 -8.07 26.81
CA LEU A 222 3.19 -9.05 26.24
C LEU A 222 2.37 -8.47 25.07
N GLN A 223 2.82 -7.36 24.50
CA GLN A 223 2.22 -6.77 23.32
C GLN A 223 3.10 -7.13 22.15
N SER A 224 2.52 -7.32 20.98
CA SER A 224 3.21 -7.81 19.79
C SER A 224 3.68 -6.67 18.89
N SER A 225 4.66 -6.96 18.05
CA SER A 225 5.25 -6.02 17.11
C SER A 225 5.75 -6.76 15.86
N ILE A 226 5.33 -6.32 14.68
CA ILE A 226 5.77 -6.82 13.36
C ILE A 226 6.28 -5.66 12.53
N THR A 227 7.32 -5.90 11.73
CA THR A 227 7.84 -4.93 10.76
C THR A 227 7.59 -5.43 9.34
N VAL A 228 6.90 -4.61 8.54
CA VAL A 228 6.60 -4.91 7.13
C VAL A 228 7.22 -3.88 6.20
N PRO A 229 7.54 -4.23 4.94
CA PRO A 229 7.86 -3.23 3.94
C PRO A 229 6.64 -2.34 3.66
N GLY A 230 6.88 -1.06 3.38
CA GLY A 230 5.89 -0.16 2.83
C GLY A 230 6.07 -0.10 1.34
N VAL A 231 5.05 -0.46 0.58
CA VAL A 231 4.94 -0.18 -0.85
C VAL A 231 3.65 0.62 -1.01
N PRO A 232 3.68 1.84 -1.58
CA PRO A 232 2.47 2.65 -1.75
C PRO A 232 1.40 1.87 -2.49
N GLY A 233 0.20 1.81 -1.90
CA GLY A 233 -0.93 1.07 -2.47
C GLY A 233 -0.91 -0.44 -2.20
N HIS A 234 0.14 -1.01 -1.60
CA HIS A 234 0.13 -2.41 -1.15
C HIS A 234 -0.63 -2.54 0.17
N THR A 235 -1.56 -3.49 0.22
CA THR A 235 -2.40 -3.75 1.39
C THR A 235 -1.91 -4.95 2.18
N TYR A 236 -1.82 -4.79 3.50
CA TYR A 236 -1.58 -5.87 4.45
C TYR A 236 -2.87 -6.24 5.16
N LEU A 237 -3.20 -7.52 5.20
CA LEU A 237 -4.25 -8.04 6.05
C LEU A 237 -3.66 -8.50 7.39
N ILE A 238 -4.09 -7.87 8.48
CA ILE A 238 -3.48 -8.00 9.80
C ILE A 238 -4.52 -8.49 10.80
N SER A 239 -4.17 -9.54 11.55
CA SER A 239 -4.97 -10.01 12.69
C SER A 239 -4.36 -9.58 14.02
N VAL A 240 -5.20 -9.06 14.92
CA VAL A 240 -4.91 -8.94 16.36
C VAL A 240 -5.65 -10.06 17.08
N ASP A 241 -4.91 -10.93 17.74
CA ASP A 241 -5.42 -12.07 18.51
C ASP A 241 -4.85 -12.06 19.93
N GLY A 242 -5.29 -13.00 20.78
CA GLY A 242 -4.73 -13.30 22.10
C GLY A 242 -3.84 -14.52 22.11
N TYR A 243 -2.81 -14.51 22.97
CA TYR A 243 -1.88 -15.62 23.11
C TYR A 243 -2.53 -16.95 23.50
N GLY A 244 -3.44 -16.91 24.47
CA GLY A 244 -4.28 -18.03 24.87
C GLY A 244 -5.77 -17.76 24.67
N ALA A 245 -6.59 -18.83 24.72
CA ALA A 245 -8.03 -18.73 24.48
C ALA A 245 -8.82 -17.84 25.45
N ASP A 246 -8.25 -17.53 26.63
CA ASP A 246 -8.85 -16.62 27.60
C ASP A 246 -8.26 -15.18 27.52
N ASP A 247 -7.22 -14.96 26.71
CA ASP A 247 -6.56 -13.66 26.53
C ASP A 247 -7.32 -12.79 25.51
N VAL A 248 -8.48 -12.31 25.94
CA VAL A 248 -9.28 -11.36 25.16
C VAL A 248 -9.39 -10.04 25.91
N GLY A 249 -9.48 -8.93 25.19
CA GLY A 249 -9.47 -7.62 25.82
C GLY A 249 -9.63 -6.47 24.86
N SER A 250 -9.30 -5.28 25.35
CA SER A 250 -9.25 -4.07 24.52
C SER A 250 -7.87 -3.94 23.89
N PHE A 251 -7.83 -3.80 22.57
CA PHE A 251 -6.57 -3.61 21.85
C PHE A 251 -6.42 -2.16 21.38
N VAL A 252 -5.16 -1.77 21.21
CA VAL A 252 -4.72 -0.55 20.53
C VAL A 252 -3.69 -0.98 19.50
N VAL A 253 -3.79 -0.48 18.27
CA VAL A 253 -2.77 -0.64 17.23
C VAL A 253 -2.08 0.69 17.01
N ASN A 254 -0.75 0.66 16.98
CA ASN A 254 0.11 1.75 16.56
C ASN A 254 0.79 1.35 15.26
N ILE A 255 0.86 2.27 14.31
CA ILE A 255 1.53 2.05 13.03
C ILE A 255 2.50 3.19 12.81
N GLY A 256 3.79 2.91 12.76
CA GLY A 256 4.80 3.95 12.64
C GLY A 256 5.96 3.52 11.75
N PRO A 257 6.97 4.39 11.57
CA PRO A 257 8.21 3.97 10.96
C PRO A 257 8.74 2.70 11.64
N GLY A 258 9.28 1.78 10.84
CA GLY A 258 9.96 0.59 11.32
C GLY A 258 11.05 0.93 12.35
N PRO A 259 11.60 -0.06 13.07
CA PRO A 259 12.63 0.17 14.07
C PRO A 259 13.79 0.99 13.50
N LEU A 260 14.20 0.72 12.25
CA LEU A 260 15.22 1.48 11.51
C LEU A 260 14.68 2.67 10.69
N GLY A 261 13.36 2.82 10.57
CA GLY A 261 12.66 3.77 9.68
C GLY A 261 12.80 5.25 10.06
N GLY A 262 13.37 5.55 11.23
CA GLY A 262 13.70 6.90 11.70
C GLY A 262 15.18 7.28 11.58
N ALA A 263 15.99 6.48 10.88
CA ALA A 263 17.43 6.65 10.85
C ALA A 263 17.87 8.03 10.33
N THR A 264 18.78 8.68 11.05
CA THR A 264 19.42 9.92 10.58
C THR A 264 20.40 9.60 9.45
N ASP A 265 20.18 10.18 8.28
CA ASP A 265 21.04 9.96 7.11
C ASP A 265 22.39 10.69 7.28
N LEU A 266 23.47 9.92 7.35
CA LEU A 266 24.86 10.39 7.42
C LEU A 266 25.53 10.46 6.05
N GLY A 267 24.87 9.98 4.98
CA GLY A 267 25.48 9.82 3.67
C GLY A 267 26.72 8.93 3.73
N ASP A 268 27.84 9.42 3.18
CA ASP A 268 29.13 8.73 3.11
C ASP A 268 30.17 9.28 4.11
N ALA A 269 29.71 9.96 5.17
CA ALA A 269 30.58 10.65 6.11
C ALA A 269 31.51 9.69 6.88
N THR A 270 32.77 10.10 7.04
CA THR A 270 33.83 9.36 7.77
C THR A 270 34.68 10.34 8.59
N GLY A 271 35.36 9.81 9.61
CA GLY A 271 36.24 10.52 10.53
C GLY A 271 35.76 10.50 11.97
N ALA A 272 36.29 11.42 12.76
CA ALA A 272 35.89 11.60 14.15
C ALA A 272 34.63 12.48 14.26
N SER A 273 33.75 12.11 15.20
CA SER A 273 32.50 12.79 15.54
C SER A 273 31.61 13.00 14.32
N VAL A 274 31.42 11.94 13.52
CA VAL A 274 30.49 11.92 12.39
C VAL A 274 29.08 12.26 12.85
N ALA A 275 28.67 11.72 14.00
CA ALA A 275 27.45 12.12 14.69
C ALA A 275 27.73 12.35 16.19
N SER A 276 26.91 13.19 16.81
CA SER A 276 26.88 13.37 18.26
C SER A 276 25.50 13.90 18.69
N GLY A 277 25.11 13.60 19.91
CA GLY A 277 23.79 13.98 20.42
C GLY A 277 23.55 13.39 21.80
N ASP A 278 22.28 13.30 22.20
CA ASP A 278 21.82 12.71 23.44
C ASP A 278 20.70 11.71 23.14
N ASN A 279 20.79 10.49 23.69
CA ASN A 279 19.84 9.41 23.41
C ASN A 279 18.66 9.34 24.39
N SER A 280 18.55 10.24 25.38
CA SER A 280 17.51 10.15 26.42
C SER A 280 16.08 10.38 25.93
N GLY A 281 15.92 10.95 24.73
CA GLY A 281 14.63 11.17 24.08
C GLY A 281 14.32 10.19 22.94
N ALA A 282 15.18 9.21 22.68
CA ALA A 282 14.91 8.22 21.66
C ALA A 282 13.75 7.29 22.08
N THR A 283 13.04 6.79 21.08
CA THR A 283 11.88 5.91 21.27
C THR A 283 11.97 4.65 20.42
N ALA A 284 12.94 4.59 19.50
CA ALA A 284 13.27 3.37 18.81
C ALA A 284 13.98 2.45 19.80
N ALA A 285 13.76 1.16 19.66
CA ALA A 285 14.50 0.18 20.43
C ALA A 285 14.71 -1.02 19.52
N VAL A 286 15.97 -1.22 19.17
CA VAL A 286 16.45 -2.30 18.32
C VAL A 286 17.29 -3.20 19.21
N ASP A 287 16.96 -4.49 19.25
CA ASP A 287 17.73 -5.44 20.05
C ASP A 287 19.12 -5.63 19.46
N SER A 288 20.11 -5.87 20.32
CA SER A 288 21.49 -6.13 19.93
C SER A 288 22.01 -7.34 20.70
N ASP A 289 22.60 -8.29 19.98
CA ASP A 289 23.21 -9.50 20.53
C ASP A 289 24.30 -9.19 21.58
N CYS A 290 24.85 -7.97 21.54
CA CYS A 290 25.88 -7.51 22.46
C CYS A 290 25.33 -6.93 23.77
N GLY A 291 24.02 -6.82 23.95
CA GLY A 291 23.49 -6.32 25.21
C GLY A 291 22.06 -6.75 25.49
N SER A 292 21.83 -7.36 26.66
CA SER A 292 20.49 -7.70 27.13
C SER A 292 19.82 -6.45 27.71
N SER A 293 18.74 -5.97 27.09
CA SER A 293 18.01 -4.72 27.42
C SER A 293 18.65 -3.43 26.85
N PRO A 294 18.69 -3.27 25.52
CA PRO A 294 19.08 -2.00 24.93
C PRO A 294 18.13 -0.90 25.37
N GLY A 295 18.71 0.21 25.82
CA GLY A 295 17.96 1.44 26.01
C GLY A 295 17.43 2.01 24.69
N ALA A 296 16.78 3.16 24.79
CA ALA A 296 16.39 3.96 23.66
C ALA A 296 17.54 4.13 22.65
N SER A 297 17.32 3.64 21.42
CA SER A 297 18.30 3.57 20.34
C SER A 297 18.26 4.82 19.48
N VAL A 298 19.44 5.36 19.15
CA VAL A 298 19.59 6.31 18.04
C VAL A 298 20.15 5.57 16.83
N ILE A 299 19.59 5.84 15.66
CA ILE A 299 19.81 5.03 14.47
C ILE A 299 20.31 5.93 13.36
N PHE A 300 21.34 5.50 12.67
CA PHE A 300 21.95 6.21 11.56
C PHE A 300 21.93 5.37 10.30
N ALA A 301 21.63 5.99 9.17
CA ALA A 301 21.84 5.38 7.86
C ALA A 301 23.19 5.88 7.30
N TRP A 302 24.05 4.95 6.90
CA TRP A 302 25.37 5.26 6.36
C TRP A 302 25.63 4.44 5.10
N THR A 303 26.16 5.09 4.06
CA THR A 303 26.52 4.43 2.79
C THR A 303 28.03 4.34 2.69
N ALA A 304 28.56 3.13 2.55
CA ALA A 304 30.00 2.94 2.50
C ALA A 304 30.63 3.66 1.28
N PRO A 305 31.58 4.60 1.47
CA PRO A 305 32.19 5.33 0.35
C PRO A 305 33.11 4.47 -0.51
N SER A 306 33.65 3.39 0.06
CA SER A 306 34.51 2.42 -0.63
C SER A 306 34.37 1.03 0.01
N THR A 307 34.68 -0.02 -0.76
CA THR A 307 34.77 -1.38 -0.23
C THR A 307 36.04 -1.51 0.60
N GLY A 308 35.92 -1.98 1.83
CA GLY A 308 37.04 -2.13 2.74
C GLY A 308 36.59 -2.33 4.18
N ASP A 309 37.56 -2.34 5.09
CA ASP A 309 37.30 -2.45 6.52
C ASP A 309 37.12 -1.05 7.11
N TYR A 310 36.09 -0.89 7.92
CA TYR A 310 35.79 0.34 8.66
C TYR A 310 35.64 0.02 10.13
N THR A 311 36.23 0.87 10.96
CA THR A 311 36.11 0.86 12.41
C THR A 311 35.04 1.86 12.82
N PHE A 312 34.09 1.38 13.62
CA PHE A 312 33.00 2.16 14.20
C PHE A 312 33.21 2.14 15.70
N ASP A 313 33.21 3.32 16.32
CA ASP A 313 33.44 3.45 17.75
C ASP A 313 32.63 4.60 18.34
N THR A 314 32.34 4.50 19.64
CA THR A 314 31.65 5.53 20.40
C THR A 314 32.58 6.36 21.29
N TYR A 315 33.89 6.35 21.02
CA TYR A 315 34.87 7.01 21.89
C TYR A 315 34.60 8.51 22.05
N GLY A 316 34.56 8.92 23.32
CA GLY A 316 34.20 10.25 23.78
C GLY A 316 32.75 10.39 24.24
N SER A 317 31.98 9.30 24.26
CA SER A 317 30.65 9.24 24.88
C SER A 317 30.76 9.24 26.41
N ASP A 318 29.70 9.65 27.10
CA ASP A 318 29.70 9.80 28.56
C ASP A 318 28.85 8.76 29.32
N PHE A 319 28.44 7.69 28.62
CA PHE A 319 27.67 6.57 29.15
C PHE A 319 28.11 5.24 28.52
N ASP A 320 27.64 4.15 29.12
CA ASP A 320 27.88 2.76 28.70
C ASP A 320 27.09 2.48 27.41
N THR A 321 27.78 2.38 26.27
CA THR A 321 27.14 2.26 24.96
C THR A 321 27.00 0.82 24.53
N ILE A 322 26.04 0.57 23.64
CA ILE A 322 26.05 -0.61 22.76
C ILE A 322 26.03 -0.08 21.34
N LEU A 323 26.92 -0.56 20.49
CA LEU A 323 27.01 -0.17 19.08
C LEU A 323 26.93 -1.40 18.20
N GLY A 324 26.04 -1.39 17.21
CA GLY A 324 25.98 -2.44 16.22
C GLY A 324 25.79 -1.92 14.80
N LEU A 325 26.05 -2.81 13.84
CA LEU A 325 25.88 -2.60 12.41
C LEU A 325 24.87 -3.59 11.86
N TRP A 326 23.84 -3.08 11.21
CA TRP A 326 22.84 -3.86 10.50
C TRP A 326 23.06 -3.74 9.00
N GLY A 327 22.93 -4.88 8.33
CA GLY A 327 22.92 -4.99 6.88
C GLY A 327 21.57 -5.49 6.40
N GLY A 328 21.31 -5.31 5.10
CA GLY A 328 20.09 -5.79 4.47
C GLY A 328 19.22 -4.68 3.91
N ASP A 329 17.98 -5.01 3.60
CA ASP A 329 16.96 -4.01 3.33
C ASP A 329 16.52 -3.36 4.65
N ARG A 330 15.87 -2.20 4.57
CA ARG A 330 15.46 -1.41 5.75
C ARG A 330 14.52 -2.15 6.71
N CYS A 331 14.01 -3.33 6.33
CA CYS A 331 12.85 -3.98 6.95
C CYS A 331 13.23 -5.29 7.66
N GLN A 332 14.49 -5.74 7.55
CA GLN A 332 14.98 -6.96 8.21
C GLN A 332 16.17 -6.62 9.08
N GLU A 333 16.14 -7.13 10.31
CA GLU A 333 17.08 -6.80 11.38
C GLU A 333 18.25 -7.81 11.42
N GLU A 334 19.01 -7.96 10.33
CA GLU A 334 20.24 -8.75 10.42
C GLU A 334 21.37 -7.89 11.01
N GLU A 335 21.56 -8.03 12.32
CA GLU A 335 22.74 -7.50 13.00
C GLU A 335 23.99 -8.24 12.48
N LEU A 336 24.84 -7.53 11.75
CA LEU A 336 26.06 -8.08 11.18
C LEU A 336 27.15 -8.24 12.23
N THR A 337 27.24 -7.29 13.15
CA THR A 337 28.22 -7.24 14.23
C THR A 337 27.81 -6.18 15.24
N CYS A 338 28.26 -6.35 16.47
CA CYS A 338 28.08 -5.38 17.53
C CYS A 338 29.22 -5.43 18.54
N ASP A 339 29.19 -4.48 19.48
CA ASP A 339 30.02 -4.43 20.66
C ASP A 339 29.32 -3.63 21.78
N ASP A 340 29.54 -3.97 23.05
CA ASP A 340 29.09 -3.21 24.23
C ASP A 340 30.26 -2.57 24.96
N ASP A 341 31.26 -3.35 25.35
CA ASP A 341 32.48 -2.87 26.01
C ASP A 341 33.70 -3.08 25.10
N GLY A 342 34.12 -2.01 24.42
CA GLY A 342 35.29 -2.03 23.55
C GLY A 342 36.58 -2.37 24.31
N ASP A 343 37.65 -2.62 23.55
CA ASP A 343 38.90 -3.22 24.06
C ASP A 343 39.68 -2.37 25.09
N ASP A 344 39.27 -1.14 25.39
CA ASP A 344 40.04 -0.19 26.22
C ASP A 344 39.64 -0.14 27.71
N GLU A 345 38.48 -0.68 28.10
CA GLU A 345 37.91 -0.75 29.47
C GLU A 345 37.92 0.60 30.25
N VAL A 346 38.10 1.77 29.61
CA VAL A 346 38.26 3.05 30.36
C VAL A 346 36.91 3.72 30.65
N ASN A 347 35.90 3.52 29.79
CA ASN A 347 34.60 4.19 29.90
C ASN A 347 33.42 3.46 29.24
N ASN A 348 33.53 2.15 29.04
CA ASN A 348 32.45 1.28 28.54
C ASN A 348 31.85 1.81 27.21
N GLU A 349 32.73 2.29 26.33
CA GLU A 349 32.37 2.65 24.97
C GLU A 349 32.64 1.47 24.06
N SER A 350 31.86 1.37 22.99
CA SER A 350 31.88 0.24 22.08
C SER A 350 32.76 0.51 20.87
N GLU A 351 33.44 -0.51 20.37
CA GLU A 351 34.24 -0.50 19.15
C GLU A 351 34.11 -1.83 18.38
N PHE A 352 33.85 -1.76 17.07
CA PHE A 352 34.03 -2.92 16.20
C PHE A 352 34.61 -2.52 14.84
N THR A 353 35.12 -3.51 14.11
CA THR A 353 35.54 -3.35 12.71
C THR A 353 34.76 -4.30 11.82
N ALA A 354 34.19 -3.76 10.73
CA ALA A 354 33.40 -4.52 9.77
C ALA A 354 33.91 -4.31 8.33
N THR A 355 33.88 -5.37 7.53
CA THR A 355 34.12 -5.28 6.07
C THR A 355 32.82 -4.89 5.38
N VAL A 356 32.83 -3.78 4.66
CA VAL A 356 31.65 -3.22 3.96
C VAL A 356 31.87 -3.12 2.45
N GLU A 357 30.77 -3.02 1.69
CA GLU A 357 30.79 -2.90 0.23
C GLU A 357 30.44 -1.48 -0.23
N ALA A 358 31.20 -0.93 -1.19
CA ALA A 358 30.98 0.43 -1.70
C ALA A 358 29.56 0.64 -2.24
N GLY A 359 28.89 1.70 -1.78
CA GLY A 359 27.54 2.05 -2.21
C GLY A 359 26.43 1.25 -1.53
N THR A 360 26.76 0.30 -0.64
CA THR A 360 25.78 -0.43 0.15
C THR A 360 25.34 0.41 1.36
N PRO A 361 24.03 0.57 1.60
CA PRO A 361 23.53 1.21 2.81
C PRO A 361 23.64 0.25 4.01
N TYR A 362 24.01 0.79 5.15
CA TYR A 362 24.05 0.12 6.44
C TYR A 362 23.33 0.96 7.49
N PHE A 363 22.80 0.30 8.52
CA PHE A 363 22.24 0.97 9.68
C PHE A 363 23.15 0.80 10.88
N ILE A 364 23.46 1.90 11.54
CA ILE A 364 24.26 1.92 12.75
C ILE A 364 23.30 2.21 13.89
N VAL A 365 23.15 1.26 14.80
CA VAL A 365 22.33 1.43 16.00
C VAL A 365 23.26 1.70 17.16
N LEU A 366 23.02 2.80 17.85
CA LEU A 366 23.71 3.17 19.08
C LEU A 366 22.67 3.24 20.20
N SER A 367 22.83 2.36 21.17
CA SER A 367 21.98 2.22 22.35
C SER A 367 22.83 2.37 23.62
N GLY A 368 22.19 2.29 24.79
CA GLY A 368 22.91 2.21 26.06
C GLY A 368 22.68 0.89 26.76
N TYR A 369 23.74 0.32 27.35
CA TYR A 369 23.65 -0.90 28.14
C TYR A 369 22.75 -0.71 29.37
N SER A 370 21.85 -1.66 29.63
CA SER A 370 20.89 -1.58 30.74
C SER A 370 20.09 -0.26 30.76
N ALA A 371 19.67 0.22 29.59
CA ALA A 371 18.98 1.49 29.40
C ALA A 371 19.77 2.74 29.84
N ALA A 372 21.11 2.70 29.79
CA ALA A 372 21.94 3.88 29.98
C ALA A 372 21.61 4.97 28.94
N THR A 373 21.67 6.23 29.38
CA THR A 373 21.47 7.39 28.51
C THR A 373 22.50 8.47 28.80
N GLY A 374 22.85 9.23 27.78
CA GLY A 374 23.84 10.29 27.88
C GLY A 374 24.17 10.90 26.52
N ASN A 375 25.24 11.69 26.50
CA ASN A 375 25.77 12.26 25.27
C ASN A 375 26.60 11.21 24.53
N TYR A 376 26.23 10.93 23.29
CA TYR A 376 26.97 10.03 22.42
C TYR A 376 27.85 10.80 21.44
N ILE A 377 28.95 10.17 21.05
CA ILE A 377 29.77 10.50 19.88
C ILE A 377 29.87 9.24 19.05
N LEU A 378 29.67 9.34 17.73
CA LEU A 378 29.89 8.25 16.77
C LEU A 378 31.06 8.62 15.86
N ASN A 379 32.05 7.75 15.78
CA ASN A 379 33.20 7.85 14.89
C ASN A 379 33.12 6.72 13.84
N ILE A 380 33.49 7.02 12.59
CA ILE A 380 33.50 6.04 11.49
C ILE A 380 34.80 6.21 10.71
N ASN A 381 35.77 5.33 10.90
CA ASN A 381 37.11 5.46 10.34
C ASN A 381 37.42 4.32 9.37
N GLU A 382 38.02 4.62 8.22
CA GLU A 382 38.61 3.57 7.39
C GLU A 382 39.71 2.87 8.20
N ALA A 383 39.62 1.55 8.36
CA ALA A 383 40.56 0.80 9.16
C ALA A 383 41.96 0.88 8.52
N ALA A 384 42.99 1.00 9.37
CA ALA A 384 44.35 1.05 8.88
C ALA A 384 44.70 -0.28 8.17
N GLN A 385 45.09 -0.22 6.90
CA GLN A 385 45.59 -1.41 6.21
C GLN A 385 46.91 -1.86 6.85
N GLU A 386 46.89 -3.03 7.51
CA GLU A 386 48.06 -3.71 8.09
C GLU A 386 49.10 -4.15 7.04
#